data_AF-A0A0D8XBQ9-F1
#
_entry.id   AF-A0A0D8XBQ9-F1
#
_cell.length_a   1.000
_cell.length_b   1.000
_cell.length_c   1.000
_cell.angle_alpha   90.00
_cell.angle_beta   90.00
_cell.angle_gamma   90.00
#
_symmetry.space_group_name_H-M   'P 1'
#
loop_
_entity.id
_entity.type
_entity.pdbx_description
1 polymer ?
#
loop_
_entity_poly.entity_id
_entity_poly.type
_entity_poly.pdbx_seq_one_letter_code
_entity_poly.pdbx_strand_id
1 'polypeptide(L)'
;MGYEIMKAHHDQPLWIGIGIAISMFIVAVVQSMILHQYFHLMFRLGMNIRSVLTSAVYTKAMNLSNNAKKNRTTGEIVNLMAVDIQRLQDMTTFVMLFWSAPLQVILSIVFLWRILGVAVIAGLMILIAMVPFNSYISVKMRNCQVQFSSFFLLN
;
A
#
# COMPACT_ATOMS: atom_id res chain seq x y z
N MET A 1 8.55 -30.18 38.51
CA MET A 1 9.06 -29.12 37.62
C MET A 1 7.97 -28.42 36.80
N GLY A 2 7.08 -29.14 36.07
CA GLY A 2 5.96 -28.49 35.35
C GLY A 2 4.85 -27.88 36.24
N TYR A 3 4.59 -28.46 37.42
CA TYR A 3 3.58 -27.96 38.36
C TYR A 3 3.99 -26.65 39.06
N GLU A 4 5.29 -26.39 39.22
CA GLU A 4 5.81 -25.15 39.82
C GLU A 4 5.72 -23.97 38.86
N ILE A 5 5.91 -24.22 37.56
CA ILE A 5 5.76 -23.22 36.49
C ILE A 5 4.28 -22.79 36.36
N MET A 6 3.33 -23.73 36.54
CA MET A 6 1.89 -23.39 36.58
C MET A 6 1.49 -22.64 37.85
N LYS A 7 2.09 -22.94 39.01
CA LYS A 7 1.83 -22.20 40.26
C LYS A 7 2.39 -20.78 40.22
N ALA A 8 3.60 -20.60 39.66
CA ALA A 8 4.21 -19.27 39.49
C ALA A 8 3.43 -18.33 38.54
N HIS A 9 2.61 -18.89 37.65
CA HIS A 9 1.71 -18.11 36.81
C HIS A 9 0.43 -17.66 37.53
N HIS A 10 0.04 -18.31 38.63
CA HIS A 10 -1.17 -17.99 39.39
C HIS A 10 -0.96 -16.83 40.40
N ASP A 11 0.30 -16.49 40.70
CA ASP A 11 0.68 -15.37 41.58
C ASP A 11 1.09 -14.11 40.81
N GLN A 12 0.82 -14.04 39.51
CA GLN A 12 1.03 -12.79 38.76
C GLN A 12 -0.09 -11.80 39.11
N PRO A 13 0.25 -10.62 39.65
CA PRO A 13 -0.78 -9.71 40.13
C PRO A 13 -1.59 -9.15 38.96
N LEU A 14 -2.92 -9.16 39.10
CA LEU A 14 -3.92 -8.79 38.09
C LEU A 14 -3.63 -7.44 37.41
N TRP A 15 -3.04 -6.48 38.15
CA TRP A 15 -2.72 -5.16 37.63
C TRP A 15 -1.74 -5.19 36.46
N ILE A 16 -0.86 -6.21 36.35
CA ILE A 16 0.07 -6.34 35.21
C ILE A 16 -0.72 -6.62 33.93
N GLY A 17 -1.68 -7.55 33.98
CA GLY A 17 -2.54 -7.86 32.85
C GLY A 17 -3.40 -6.67 32.44
N ILE A 18 -3.98 -5.96 33.42
CA ILE A 18 -4.73 -4.72 33.17
C ILE A 18 -3.83 -3.66 32.54
N GLY A 19 -2.60 -3.49 33.04
CA GLY A 19 -1.62 -2.54 32.49
C GLY A 19 -1.25 -2.84 31.04
N ILE A 20 -0.99 -4.12 30.71
CA ILE A 20 -0.71 -4.54 29.34
C ILE A 20 -1.93 -4.29 28.45
N ALA A 21 -3.14 -4.65 28.87
CA ALA A 21 -4.36 -4.44 28.09
C ALA A 21 -4.60 -2.95 27.80
N ILE A 22 -4.46 -2.08 28.80
CA ILE A 22 -4.57 -0.62 28.63
C ILE A 22 -3.48 -0.12 27.67
N SER A 23 -2.24 -0.59 27.81
CA SER A 23 -1.14 -0.19 26.94
C SER A 23 -1.39 -0.58 25.47
N MET A 24 -1.88 -1.80 25.22
CA MET A 24 -2.23 -2.26 23.88
C MET A 24 -3.36 -1.42 23.28
N PHE A 25 -4.37 -1.07 24.09
CA PHE A 25 -5.45 -0.20 23.66
C PHE A 25 -4.94 1.20 23.28
N ILE A 26 -4.11 1.82 24.12
CA ILE A 26 -3.53 3.14 23.83
C ILE A 26 -2.69 3.08 22.56
N VAL A 27 -1.82 2.07 22.42
CA VAL A 27 -0.99 1.89 21.21
C VAL A 27 -1.86 1.75 19.97
N ALA A 28 -2.93 0.96 20.02
CA ALA A 28 -3.85 0.79 18.90
C ALA A 28 -4.57 2.09 18.51
N VAL A 29 -5.04 2.86 19.49
CA VAL A 29 -5.69 4.17 19.25
C VAL A 29 -4.70 5.15 18.63
N VAL A 30 -3.51 5.28 19.21
CA VAL A 30 -2.45 6.18 18.70
C VAL A 30 -2.03 5.78 17.29
N GLN A 31 -1.84 4.48 17.04
CA GLN A 31 -1.51 3.95 15.71
C GLN A 31 -2.61 4.32 14.69
N SER A 32 -3.88 4.14 15.05
CA SER A 32 -5.02 4.48 14.18
C SER A 32 -5.06 5.99 13.87
N MET A 33 -4.89 6.84 14.88
CA MET A 33 -4.87 8.29 14.70
C MET A 33 -3.72 8.75 13.80
N ILE A 34 -2.51 8.23 14.02
CA ILE A 34 -1.33 8.54 13.19
C ILE A 34 -1.56 8.09 11.75
N LEU A 35 -2.10 6.88 11.55
CA LEU A 35 -2.39 6.35 10.22
C LEU A 35 -3.41 7.20 9.48
N HIS A 36 -4.50 7.61 10.15
CA HIS A 36 -5.50 8.51 9.57
C HIS A 36 -4.91 9.88 9.22
N GLN A 37 -4.10 10.47 10.11
CA GLN A 37 -3.45 11.74 9.86
C GLN A 37 -2.48 11.66 8.67
N TYR A 38 -1.73 10.55 8.58
CA TYR A 38 -0.87 10.25 7.46
C TYR A 38 -1.64 10.19 6.14
N PHE A 39 -2.74 9.42 6.08
CA PHE A 39 -3.58 9.34 4.89
C PHE A 39 -4.15 10.70 4.51
N HIS A 40 -4.65 11.46 5.50
CA HIS A 40 -5.17 12.80 5.26
C HIS A 40 -4.12 13.74 4.67
N LEU A 41 -2.88 13.70 5.19
CA LEU A 41 -1.77 14.47 4.64
C LEU A 41 -1.44 14.04 3.20
N MET A 42 -1.34 12.73 2.93
CA MET A 42 -1.04 12.22 1.60
C MET A 42 -2.12 12.57 0.59
N PHE A 43 -3.40 12.47 0.95
CA PHE A 43 -4.50 12.90 0.09
C PHE A 43 -4.44 14.40 -0.21
N ARG A 44 -4.14 15.24 0.79
CA ARG A 44 -3.94 16.68 0.58
C ARG A 44 -2.78 16.95 -0.38
N LEU A 45 -1.65 16.28 -0.20
CA LEU A 45 -0.50 16.42 -1.11
C LEU A 45 -0.85 15.98 -2.54
N GLY A 46 -1.49 14.82 -2.69
CA GLY A 46 -1.93 14.32 -3.99
C GLY A 46 -2.90 15.26 -4.71
N MET A 47 -3.86 15.85 -3.98
CA MET A 47 -4.77 16.85 -4.53
C MET A 47 -4.05 18.14 -4.96
N ASN A 48 -3.06 18.59 -4.19
CA ASN A 48 -2.24 19.76 -4.55
C ASN A 48 -1.42 19.49 -5.82
N ILE A 49 -0.79 18.32 -5.91
CA ILE A 49 -0.05 17.88 -7.11
C ILE A 49 -0.97 17.88 -8.33
N ARG A 50 -2.17 17.29 -8.21
CA ARG A 50 -3.18 17.31 -9.28
C ARG A 50 -3.53 18.73 -9.70
N SER A 51 -3.83 19.61 -8.74
CA SER A 51 -4.20 21.01 -9.03
C SER A 51 -3.10 21.77 -9.78
N VAL A 52 -1.86 21.67 -9.30
CA VAL A 52 -0.69 22.32 -9.91
C VAL A 52 -0.43 21.77 -11.31
N LEU A 53 -0.49 20.45 -11.49
CA LEU A 53 -0.21 19.81 -12.77
C LEU A 53 -1.30 20.12 -13.80
N THR A 54 -2.58 20.09 -13.42
CA THR A 54 -3.70 20.50 -14.27
C THR A 54 -3.55 21.96 -14.69
N SER A 55 -3.23 22.85 -13.75
CA SER A 55 -3.01 24.28 -14.04
C SER A 55 -1.83 24.50 -15.00
N ALA A 56 -0.71 23.80 -14.79
CA ALA A 56 0.47 23.89 -15.65
C ALA A 56 0.20 23.39 -17.07
N VAL A 57 -0.47 22.24 -17.20
CA VAL A 57 -0.85 21.65 -18.50
C VAL A 57 -1.84 22.55 -19.22
N TYR A 58 -2.87 23.06 -18.53
CA TYR A 58 -3.86 23.98 -19.10
C TYR A 58 -3.21 25.27 -19.62
N THR A 59 -2.34 25.89 -18.81
CA THR A 59 -1.60 27.10 -19.20
C THR A 59 -0.72 26.84 -20.41
N LYS A 60 -0.04 25.69 -20.45
CA LYS A 60 0.79 25.29 -21.61
C LYS A 60 -0.05 25.06 -22.87
N ALA A 61 -1.23 24.45 -22.72
CA ALA A 61 -2.16 24.20 -23.82
C ALA A 61 -2.72 25.50 -24.40
N MET A 62 -3.01 26.49 -23.54
CA MET A 62 -3.54 27.79 -23.97
C MET A 62 -2.50 28.64 -24.69
N ASN A 63 -1.22 28.54 -24.29
CA ASN A 63 -0.10 29.25 -24.91
C ASN A 63 0.54 28.51 -26.11
N LEU A 64 -0.06 27.42 -26.57
CA LEU A 64 0.48 26.62 -27.67
C LEU A 64 0.15 27.23 -29.04
N SER A 65 1.19 27.50 -29.85
CA SER A 65 1.08 28.03 -31.21
C SER A 65 0.25 27.12 -32.14
N ASN A 66 -0.42 27.69 -33.15
CA ASN A 66 -1.28 26.98 -34.11
C ASN A 66 -0.57 25.81 -34.83
N ASN A 67 0.75 25.86 -35.00
CA ASN A 67 1.52 24.73 -35.56
C ASN A 67 1.63 23.52 -34.61
N ALA A 68 1.64 23.75 -33.30
CA ALA A 68 1.68 22.68 -32.29
C ALA A 68 0.28 22.12 -31.96
N LYS A 69 -0.78 22.93 -32.12
CA LYS A 69 -2.18 22.46 -32.08
C LYS A 69 -2.52 21.43 -33.15
N LYS A 70 -1.74 21.36 -34.24
CA LYS A 70 -1.87 20.33 -35.28
C LYS A 70 -1.44 18.93 -34.82
N ASN A 71 -0.61 18.82 -33.77
CA ASN A 71 -0.03 17.56 -33.30
C ASN A 71 -0.72 16.96 -32.07
N ARG A 72 -1.54 17.72 -31.34
CA ARG A 72 -2.32 17.25 -30.19
C ARG A 72 -3.68 17.94 -30.17
N THR A 73 -4.76 17.17 -30.21
CA THR A 73 -6.12 17.73 -30.12
C THR A 73 -6.42 18.17 -28.68
N THR A 74 -7.27 19.18 -28.51
CA THR A 74 -7.75 19.61 -27.17
C THR A 74 -8.35 18.43 -26.37
N GLY A 75 -8.96 17.46 -27.06
CA GLY A 75 -9.49 16.23 -26.46
C GLY A 75 -8.41 15.30 -25.89
N GLU A 76 -7.27 15.16 -26.56
CA GLU A 76 -6.13 14.40 -26.02
C GLU A 76 -5.54 15.04 -24.76
N ILE A 77 -5.49 16.38 -24.71
CA ILE A 77 -4.99 17.11 -23.53
C ILE A 77 -5.94 16.93 -22.34
N VAL A 78 -7.25 16.98 -22.57
CA VAL A 78 -8.27 16.73 -21.54
C VAL A 78 -8.21 15.27 -21.06
N ASN A 79 -8.01 14.31 -21.97
CA ASN A 79 -7.87 12.90 -21.63
C ASN A 79 -6.60 12.64 -20.80
N LEU A 80 -5.47 13.28 -21.14
CA LEU A 80 -4.23 13.22 -20.37
C LEU A 80 -4.40 13.81 -18.97
N MET A 81 -5.15 14.91 -18.83
CA MET A 81 -5.50 15.46 -17.51
C MET A 81 -6.41 14.52 -16.71
N ALA A 82 -7.37 13.86 -17.36
CA ALA A 82 -8.34 13.00 -16.69
C ALA A 82 -7.72 11.68 -16.19
N VAL A 83 -6.83 11.06 -16.97
CA VAL A 83 -6.31 9.72 -16.66
C VAL A 83 -4.92 9.78 -16.03
N ASP A 84 -3.99 10.53 -16.59
CA ASP A 84 -2.59 10.45 -16.17
C ASP A 84 -2.31 11.25 -14.89
N ILE A 85 -2.91 12.44 -14.76
CA ILE A 85 -2.78 13.24 -13.52
C ILE A 85 -3.47 12.53 -12.36
N GLN A 86 -4.63 11.92 -12.59
CA GLN A 86 -5.34 11.14 -11.57
C GLN A 86 -4.49 9.94 -11.12
N ARG A 87 -3.87 9.21 -12.06
CA ARG A 87 -2.93 8.13 -11.72
C ARG A 87 -1.74 8.63 -10.92
N LEU A 88 -1.17 9.79 -11.24
CA LEU A 88 -0.04 10.37 -10.48
C LEU A 88 -0.42 10.72 -9.04
N GLN A 89 -1.62 11.24 -8.82
CA GLN A 89 -2.16 11.45 -7.48
C GLN A 89 -2.24 10.12 -6.72
N ASP A 90 -2.77 9.07 -7.33
CA ASP A 90 -2.91 7.76 -6.67
C ASP A 90 -1.52 7.15 -6.36
N MET A 91 -0.57 7.26 -7.30
CA MET A 91 0.82 6.80 -7.12
C MET A 91 1.54 7.49 -5.97
N THR A 92 1.25 8.77 -5.70
CA THR A 92 1.87 9.53 -4.61
C THR A 92 1.69 8.81 -3.26
N THR A 93 0.55 8.16 -3.04
CA THR A 93 0.28 7.39 -1.81
C THR A 93 1.08 6.08 -1.78
N PHE A 94 1.32 5.45 -2.93
CA PHE A 94 2.11 4.22 -3.05
C PHE A 94 3.62 4.44 -2.91
N VAL A 95 4.13 5.62 -3.27
CA VAL A 95 5.56 5.93 -3.14
C VAL A 95 6.03 5.80 -1.69
N MET A 96 5.21 6.22 -0.72
CA MET A 96 5.56 6.03 0.69
C MET A 96 5.56 4.56 1.11
N LEU A 97 4.63 3.77 0.57
CA LEU A 97 4.57 2.33 0.86
C LEU A 97 5.82 1.61 0.33
N PHE A 98 6.38 2.07 -0.79
CA PHE A 98 7.53 1.46 -1.43
C PHE A 98 8.76 1.34 -0.51
N TRP A 99 9.03 2.35 0.34
CA TRP A 99 10.14 2.30 1.30
C TRP A 99 9.71 1.84 2.69
N SER A 100 8.46 2.10 3.09
CA SER A 100 7.93 1.66 4.38
C SER A 100 7.76 0.15 4.46
N ALA A 101 7.29 -0.51 3.38
CA ALA A 101 7.02 -1.94 3.39
C ALA A 101 8.30 -2.78 3.59
N PRO A 102 9.43 -2.54 2.88
CA PRO A 102 10.68 -3.24 3.14
C PRO A 102 11.16 -3.09 4.59
N LEU A 103 11.10 -1.87 5.14
CA LEU A 103 11.50 -1.62 6.52
C LEU A 103 10.64 -2.43 7.51
N GLN A 104 9.33 -2.46 7.31
CA GLN A 104 8.41 -3.24 8.14
C GLN A 104 8.69 -4.75 8.06
N VAL A 105 8.97 -5.27 6.86
CA VAL A 105 9.32 -6.69 6.66
C VAL A 105 10.63 -7.03 7.38
N ILE A 106 11.67 -6.20 7.23
CA ILE A 106 12.97 -6.40 7.88
C ILE A 106 12.80 -6.42 9.41
N LEU A 107 12.11 -5.44 9.99
CA LEU A 107 11.88 -5.39 11.43
C LEU A 107 11.09 -6.61 11.94
N SER A 108 10.07 -7.03 11.18
CA SER A 108 9.28 -8.20 11.52
C SER A 108 10.12 -9.49 11.52
N ILE A 109 10.97 -9.68 10.51
CA ILE A 109 11.88 -10.82 10.43
C ILE A 109 12.89 -10.80 11.59
N VAL A 110 13.44 -9.63 11.93
CA VAL A 110 14.39 -9.49 13.06
C VAL A 110 13.73 -9.88 14.38
N PHE A 111 12.50 -9.43 14.64
CA PHE A 111 11.76 -9.80 15.85
C PHE A 111 11.40 -11.29 15.88
N LEU A 112 10.93 -11.84 14.76
CA LEU A 112 10.64 -13.27 14.65
C LEU A 112 11.89 -14.12 14.87
N TRP A 113 13.04 -13.71 14.31
CA TRP A 113 14.30 -14.42 14.47
C TRP A 113 14.73 -14.50 15.94
N ARG A 114 14.49 -13.44 16.72
CA ARG A 114 14.80 -13.44 18.16
C ARG A 114 13.95 -14.42 18.96
N ILE A 115 12.73 -14.71 18.52
CA ILE A 115 11.79 -15.60 19.23
C ILE A 115 11.97 -17.07 18.77
N LEU A 116 12.09 -17.29 17.46
CA LEU A 116 12.00 -18.61 16.82
C LEU A 116 13.33 -19.10 16.22
N GLY A 117 14.35 -18.24 16.12
CA GLY A 117 15.64 -18.57 15.54
C GLY A 117 15.55 -19.00 14.07
N VAL A 118 16.22 -20.09 13.73
CA VAL A 118 16.37 -20.59 12.35
C VAL A 118 15.03 -21.04 11.73
N ALA A 119 14.02 -21.36 12.55
CA ALA A 119 12.70 -21.77 12.06
C ALA A 119 12.01 -20.71 11.17
N VAL A 120 12.38 -19.44 11.32
CA VAL A 120 11.87 -18.33 10.47
C VAL A 120 12.18 -18.54 8.99
N ILE A 121 13.31 -19.19 8.66
CA ILE A 121 13.72 -19.43 7.27
C ILE A 121 12.71 -20.32 6.55
N ALA A 122 12.18 -21.35 7.21
CA ALA A 122 11.17 -22.24 6.61
C ALA A 122 9.90 -21.47 6.25
N GLY A 123 9.44 -20.56 7.13
CA GLY A 123 8.30 -19.69 6.85
C GLY A 123 8.57 -18.72 5.69
N LEU A 124 9.77 -18.14 5.64
CA LEU A 124 10.17 -17.22 4.56
C LEU A 124 10.23 -17.93 3.21
N MET A 125 10.72 -19.17 3.16
CA MET A 125 10.74 -20.00 1.95
C MET A 125 9.34 -20.20 1.37
N ILE A 126 8.35 -20.50 2.22
CA ILE A 126 6.96 -20.65 1.80
C ILE A 126 6.40 -19.31 1.28
N LEU A 127 6.70 -18.20 1.97
CA LEU A 127 6.26 -16.87 1.56
C LEU A 127 6.84 -16.47 0.20
N ILE A 128 8.12 -16.76 -0.04
CA ILE A 128 8.77 -16.53 -1.34
C ILE A 128 8.15 -17.43 -2.42
N ALA A 129 7.86 -18.70 -2.12
CA ALA A 129 7.20 -19.61 -3.06
C ALA A 129 5.76 -19.20 -3.42
N MET A 130 5.07 -18.48 -2.52
CA MET A 130 3.75 -17.92 -2.79
C MET A 130 3.78 -16.76 -3.81
N VAL A 131 4.90 -16.04 -3.96
CA VAL A 131 5.02 -14.95 -4.94
C VAL A 131 4.87 -15.43 -6.40
N PRO A 132 5.64 -16.43 -6.89
CA PRO A 132 5.45 -16.96 -8.24
C PRO A 132 4.10 -17.67 -8.40
N PHE A 133 3.60 -18.33 -7.35
CA PHE A 133 2.28 -18.97 -7.37
C PHE A 133 1.15 -17.94 -7.61
N ASN A 134 1.12 -16.86 -6.83
CA ASN A 134 0.17 -15.76 -7.01
C ASN A 134 0.35 -15.06 -8.36
N SER A 135 1.58 -14.93 -8.85
CA SER A 135 1.87 -14.36 -10.17
C SER A 135 1.29 -15.23 -11.30
N TYR A 136 1.46 -16.54 -11.21
CA TYR A 136 0.90 -17.50 -12.17
C TYR A 136 -0.64 -17.38 -12.23
N ILE A 137 -1.30 -17.36 -11.07
CA ILE A 137 -2.75 -17.17 -10.98
C ILE A 137 -3.17 -15.84 -11.59
N SER A 138 -2.45 -14.75 -11.29
CA SER A 138 -2.76 -13.40 -11.78
C SER A 138 -2.67 -13.30 -13.30
N VAL A 139 -1.67 -13.93 -13.91
CA VAL A 139 -1.53 -13.99 -15.38
C VAL A 139 -2.69 -14.78 -15.99
N LYS A 140 -3.05 -15.93 -15.40
CA LYS A 140 -4.19 -16.73 -15.88
C LYS A 140 -5.50 -15.95 -15.79
N MET A 141 -5.71 -15.22 -14.69
CA MET A 141 -6.86 -14.35 -14.48
C MET A 141 -6.93 -13.24 -15.54
N ARG A 142 -5.81 -12.56 -15.81
CA ARG A 142 -5.74 -11.52 -16.86
C ARG A 142 -6.11 -12.08 -18.23
N ASN A 143 -5.59 -13.25 -18.59
CA ASN A 143 -5.88 -13.86 -19.89
C ASN A 143 -7.38 -14.22 -20.02
N CYS A 144 -7.98 -14.72 -18.94
CA CYS A 144 -9.42 -14.97 -18.88
C CYS A 144 -10.22 -13.67 -19.03
N GLN A 145 -9.82 -12.60 -18.35
CA GLN A 145 -10.47 -11.29 -18.43
C GLN A 145 -10.40 -10.70 -19.85
N VAL A 146 -9.26 -10.81 -20.52
CA VAL A 146 -9.09 -10.37 -21.91
C VAL A 146 -9.96 -11.20 -22.85
N GLN A 147 -10.00 -12.52 -22.68
CA GLN A 147 -10.84 -13.40 -23.49
C GLN A 147 -12.33 -13.05 -23.32
N PHE A 148 -12.79 -12.86 -22.08
CA PHE A 148 -14.16 -12.44 -21.78
C PHE A 148 -14.52 -11.09 -22.43
N SER A 149 -13.65 -10.08 -22.30
CA SER A 149 -13.84 -8.79 -22.99
C SER A 149 -13.88 -8.93 -24.51
N SER A 150 -13.04 -9.79 -25.09
CA SER A 150 -13.02 -10.00 -26.55
C SER A 150 -14.25 -10.74 -27.07
N PHE A 151 -14.78 -11.70 -26.30
CA PHE A 151 -16.01 -12.43 -26.64
C PHE A 151 -17.24 -11.52 -26.67
N PHE A 152 -17.33 -10.55 -25.75
CA PHE A 152 -18.41 -9.57 -25.70
C PHE A 152 -18.32 -8.51 -26.82
N LEU A 153 -17.12 -8.23 -27.34
CA LEU A 153 -16.95 -7.31 -28.47
C LEU A 153 -17.20 -7.98 -29.84
N LEU A 154 -17.30 -9.31 -29.89
CA LEU A 154 -17.46 -10.11 -31.11
C LEU A 154 -18.83 -10.79 -31.23
N ASN A 155 -19.72 -10.64 -30.23
CA ASN A 155 -21.15 -10.99 -30.27
C ASN A 155 -21.98 -9.72 -30.13
#